data_AF-A0A952WT97-F1
#
_entry.id   AF-A0A952WT97-F1
#
_cell.length_a   1.000
_cell.length_b   1.000
_cell.length_c   1.000
_cell.angle_alpha   90.00
_cell.angle_beta   90.00
_cell.angle_gamma   90.00
#
_symmetry.space_group_name_H-M   'P 1'
#
loop_
_entity.id
_entity.type
_entity.pdbx_description
1 polymer ?
#
loop_
_entity_poly.entity_id
_entity_poly.type
_entity_poly.pdbx_seq_one_letter_code
_entity_poly.pdbx_strand_id
1 'polypeptide(L)' 'MILRRAAPPHRHLSVPNHKELAKGLLRGLIREAGLTVEEFNRLL' A
#
# COMPACT_ATOMS: atom_id res chain seq x y z
N MET A 1 -5.04 2.48 9.40
CA MET A 1 -6.23 2.51 8.52
C MET A 1 -6.32 1.20 7.76
N ILE A 2 -7.51 0.62 7.58
CA ILE A 2 -7.72 -0.60 6.78
C ILE A 2 -8.36 -0.18 5.45
N LEU A 3 -7.75 -0.56 4.33
CA LEU A 3 -8.23 -0.31 2.98
C LEU A 3 -8.79 -1.59 2.38
N ARG A 4 -9.89 -1.51 1.63
CA ARG A 4 -10.47 -2.64 0.90
C ARG A 4 -10.20 -2.48 -0.60
N ARG A 5 -9.66 -3.51 -1.23
CA ARG A 5 -9.45 -3.52 -2.67
C ARG A 5 -10.80 -3.57 -3.41
N ALA A 6 -10.97 -2.69 -4.40
CA ALA A 6 -12.21 -2.62 -5.18
C ALA A 6 -12.42 -3.87 -6.05
N ALA A 7 -11.34 -4.39 -6.65
CA ALA A 7 -11.40 -5.59 -7.48
C ALA A 7 -11.48 -6.90 -6.66
N PRO A 8 -12.13 -7.96 -7.19
CA PRO A 8 -12.06 -9.31 -6.62
C PRO A 8 -10.60 -9.76 -6.42
N PRO A 9 -10.26 -10.48 -5.34
CA PRO A 9 -11.13 -11.07 -4.32
C PRO A 9 -11.41 -10.15 -3.11
N HIS A 10 -11.35 -8.81 -3.27
CA HIS A 10 -11.65 -7.83 -2.22
C HIS A 10 -10.76 -7.92 -0.97
N ARG A 11 -9.48 -8.26 -1.15
CA ARG A 11 -8.53 -8.33 -0.05
C ARG A 11 -8.39 -6.99 0.67
N HIS A 12 -8.21 -7.06 1.99
CA HIS A 12 -7.92 -5.89 2.81
C HIS A 12 -6.41 -5.64 2.90
N LEU A 13 -6.03 -4.37 2.91
CA LEU A 13 -4.68 -3.87 3.12
C LEU A 13 -4.67 -3.03 4.40
N SER A 14 -3.90 -3.45 5.40
CA SER A 14 -3.75 -2.70 6.64
C SER A 14 -2.56 -1.75 6.52
N VAL A 15 -2.82 -0.45 6.59
CA VAL A 15 -1.78 0.59 6.58
C VAL A 15 -1.60 1.11 8.01
N PRO A 16 -0.43 0.91 8.64
CA PRO A 16 -0.13 1.48 9.94
C PRO A 16 -0.25 3.00 9.94
N ASN A 17 -0.74 3.56 11.05
CA ASN A 17 -0.90 5.00 11.20
C ASN A 17 0.29 5.57 11.98
N HIS A 18 1.37 5.87 11.28
CA HIS A 18 2.56 6.50 11.87
C HIS A 18 3.16 7.52 10.90
N LYS A 19 3.94 8.47 11.43
CA LYS A 19 4.54 9.55 10.62
C LYS A 19 5.56 9.05 9.60
N GLU A 20 6.37 8.05 9.96
CA GLU A 20 7.43 7.52 9.09
C GLU A 20 7.35 5.99 9.01
N LEU A 21 7.24 5.49 7.78
CA LEU A 21 7.25 4.06 7.47
C LEU A 21 8.70 3.60 7.25
N ALA A 22 9.06 2.47 7.85
CA ALA A 22 10.32 1.81 7.51
C ALA A 22 10.32 1.42 6.02
N LYS A 23 11.47 1.56 5.35
CA LYS A 23 11.61 1.34 3.89
C LYS A 23 11.06 -0.02 3.43
N GLY A 24 11.32 -1.09 4.19
CA GLY A 24 10.83 -2.44 3.88
C GLY A 24 9.31 -2.56 3.98
N LEU A 25 8.72 -1.94 5.01
CA LEU A 25 7.27 -1.93 5.22
C LEU A 25 6.56 -1.13 4.11
N LEU A 26 7.07 0.05 3.76
CA LEU A 26 6.53 0.84 2.65
C LEU A 26 6.55 0.05 1.33
N ARG A 27 7.69 -0.57 1.00
CA ARG A 27 7.80 -1.41 -0.21
C ARG A 27 6.86 -2.61 -0.19
N GLY A 28 6.67 -3.23 0.97
CA GLY A 28 5.71 -4.32 1.17
C GLY A 28 4.28 -3.87 0.89
N LEU A 29 3.85 -2.74 1.47
CA LEU A 29 2.52 -2.18 1.27
C LEU A 29 2.25 -1.78 -0.18
N ILE A 30 3.23 -1.16 -0.86
CA ILE A 30 3.15 -0.83 -2.29
C ILE A 30 2.92 -2.10 -3.13
N ARG A 31 3.69 -3.16 -2.85
CA ARG A 31 3.54 -4.45 -3.53
C ARG A 31 2.18 -5.09 -3.26
N GLU A 32 1.69 -5.06 -2.02
CA GLU A 32 0.38 -5.60 -1.66
C GLU A 32 -0.77 -4.81 -2.30
N ALA A 33 -0.59 -3.50 -2.49
CA ALA A 33 -1.50 -2.67 -3.29
C ALA A 33 -1.48 -3.01 -4.79
N GLY A 34 -0.50 -3.79 -5.25
CA GLY A 34 -0.34 -4.18 -6.64
C GLY A 34 0.25 -3.08 -7.51
N LEU A 35 1.01 -2.16 -6.91
CA LEU A 35 1.67 -1.04 -7.60
C LEU A 35 3.17 -1.29 -7.69
N THR A 36 3.82 -0.68 -8.69
CA THR A 36 5.27 -0.47 -8.66
C THR A 36 5.62 0.78 -7.84
N VAL A 37 6.90 0.93 -7.51
CA VAL A 37 7.38 2.12 -6.78
C VAL A 37 7.21 3.38 -7.64
N GLU A 38 7.40 3.26 -8.95
CA GLU A 38 7.24 4.35 -9.91
C GLU A 38 5.77 4.77 -10.04
N GLU A 39 4.85 3.80 -10.11
CA GLU A 39 3.41 4.07 -10.09
C GLU A 39 2.99 4.76 -8.79
N PHE A 40 3.49 4.28 -7.66
CA PHE A 40 3.23 4.90 -6.37
C PHE A 40 3.70 6.35 -6.31
N ASN A 41 4.92 6.65 -6.77
CA ASN A 41 5.47 8.01 -6.78
C ASN A 41 4.70 8.98 -7.67
N ARG A 42 3.95 8.49 -8.68
CA ARG A 42 3.10 9.32 -9.55
C ARG A 42 1.76 9.70 -8.92
N LEU A 43 1.40 9.15 -7.76
CA LEU A 43 0.14 9.43 -7.06
C LEU A 43 0.25 10.60 -6.05
N LEU A 44 1.44 11.21 -5.95
CA LEU A 44 1.73 12.39 -5.14
C LEU A 44 1.55 13.67 -5.98
#